data_AF-A0A3L7MTY2-F1
#
_entry.id   AF-A0A3L7MTY2-F1
#
_cell.length_a   1.000
_cell.length_b   1.000
_cell.length_c   1.000
_cell.angle_alpha   90.00
_cell.angle_beta   90.00
_cell.angle_gamma   90.00
#
_symmetry.space_group_name_H-M   'P 1'
#
loop_
_entity.id
_entity.type
_entity.pdbx_description
1 polymer ?
#
loop_
_entity_poly.entity_id
_entity_poly.type
_entity_poly.pdbx_seq_one_letter_code
_entity_poly.pdbx_strand_id
1 'polypeptide(L)'
;MRITPRAIVLLTAVSMVTPLSAWADEIGRDALVARLGAATPTGANVGIGQVEASESAGNFGPNRLLAEFAGKTFIDMSGSSGNSGHATFVGQNAYGTATSIAPGVSNIWVYEAASFAQTANLNFGNSIQTPLVAPGSPVPLRIFNHSWIGSFGNVAFDNEVLSSAARTTVLAV
;
A
#
# COMPACT_ATOMS: atom_id res chain seq x y z
N MET A 1 -0.59 -27.67 66.04
CA MET A 1 -0.94 -26.52 65.16
C MET A 1 -0.36 -26.81 63.79
N ARG A 2 -1.18 -27.25 62.83
CA ARG A 2 -0.74 -27.64 61.46
C ARG A 2 -0.92 -26.44 60.53
N ILE A 3 0.15 -26.03 59.86
CA ILE A 3 0.14 -24.95 58.87
C ILE A 3 0.15 -25.62 57.50
N THR A 4 -0.92 -25.45 56.73
CA THR A 4 -1.05 -25.98 55.36
C THR A 4 -0.50 -24.95 54.36
N PRO A 5 0.36 -25.32 53.39
CA PRO A 5 0.84 -24.38 52.38
C PRO A 5 -0.25 -24.17 51.33
N ARG A 6 -0.57 -22.91 51.04
CA ARG A 6 -1.45 -22.52 49.92
C ARG A 6 -0.60 -22.48 48.64
N ALA A 7 -0.91 -23.35 47.70
CA ALA A 7 -0.34 -23.32 46.36
C ALA A 7 -0.74 -22.04 45.63
N ILE A 8 0.23 -21.28 45.14
CA ILE A 8 0.02 -20.16 44.23
C ILE A 8 -0.03 -20.75 42.82
N VAL A 9 -1.21 -20.72 42.20
CA VAL A 9 -1.40 -21.07 40.80
C VAL A 9 -1.03 -19.85 39.96
N LEU A 10 0.11 -19.92 39.26
CA LEU A 10 0.51 -18.92 38.28
C LEU A 10 -0.28 -19.18 36.99
N LEU A 11 -1.29 -18.34 36.74
CA LEU A 11 -2.08 -18.39 35.52
C LEU A 11 -1.25 -17.81 34.37
N THR A 12 -0.65 -18.68 33.54
CA THR A 12 -0.03 -18.27 32.28
C THR A 12 -1.11 -17.75 31.34
N ALA A 13 -1.10 -16.44 31.09
CA ALA A 13 -1.94 -15.84 30.05
C ALA A 13 -1.48 -16.37 28.69
N VAL A 14 -2.26 -17.27 28.10
CA VAL A 14 -2.15 -17.61 26.68
C VAL A 14 -2.50 -16.34 25.91
N SER A 15 -1.49 -15.65 25.40
CA SER A 15 -1.71 -14.56 24.47
C SER A 15 -2.32 -15.17 23.22
N MET A 16 -3.60 -14.91 22.98
CA MET A 16 -4.20 -15.21 21.69
C MET A 16 -3.45 -14.35 20.67
N VAL A 17 -2.64 -15.00 19.84
CA VAL A 17 -2.13 -14.40 18.62
C VAL A 17 -3.38 -14.03 17.84
N THR A 18 -3.71 -12.75 17.79
CA THR A 18 -4.76 -12.25 16.92
C THR A 18 -4.45 -12.78 15.53
N PRO A 19 -5.40 -13.47 14.86
CA PRO A 19 -5.15 -13.95 13.53
C PRO A 19 -4.70 -12.77 12.68
N LEU A 20 -3.86 -13.09 11.71
CA LEU A 20 -3.65 -12.28 10.54
C LEU A 20 -5.02 -11.75 10.05
N SER A 21 -5.09 -10.50 9.59
CA SER A 21 -6.38 -9.88 9.33
C SER A 21 -7.21 -10.69 8.32
N ALA A 22 -8.49 -10.89 8.62
CA ALA A 22 -9.42 -11.65 7.79
C ALA A 22 -9.41 -11.26 6.30
N TRP A 23 -9.13 -10.00 5.95
CA TRP A 23 -9.08 -9.53 4.56
C TRP A 23 -7.87 -10.00 3.77
N ALA A 24 -6.69 -10.09 4.41
CA ALA A 24 -5.52 -10.65 3.74
C ALA A 24 -5.64 -12.17 3.55
N ASP A 25 -6.41 -12.85 4.41
CA ASP A 25 -6.60 -14.30 4.31
C ASP A 25 -7.60 -14.71 3.23
N GLU A 26 -8.48 -13.80 2.79
CA GLU A 26 -9.35 -14.02 1.62
C GLU A 26 -8.54 -14.35 0.37
N ILE A 27 -7.30 -13.86 0.27
CA ILE A 27 -6.37 -14.17 -0.84
C ILE A 27 -5.39 -15.31 -0.51
N GLY A 28 -5.61 -16.05 0.58
CA GLY A 28 -4.80 -17.20 0.98
C GLY A 28 -3.48 -16.85 1.66
N ARG A 29 -3.36 -15.64 2.24
CA ARG A 29 -2.14 -15.21 2.93
C ARG A 29 -1.76 -16.13 4.09
N ASP A 30 -2.70 -16.51 4.95
CA ASP A 30 -2.45 -17.45 6.05
C ASP A 30 -1.84 -18.77 5.58
N ALA A 31 -2.35 -19.36 4.50
CA ALA A 31 -1.79 -20.58 3.94
C ALA A 31 -0.37 -20.36 3.42
N LEU A 32 -0.09 -19.21 2.81
CA LEU A 32 1.24 -18.84 2.35
C LEU A 32 2.22 -18.62 3.53
N VAL A 33 1.77 -17.94 4.58
CA VAL A 33 2.54 -17.69 5.82
C VAL A 33 2.82 -19.00 6.54
N ALA A 34 1.83 -19.89 6.67
CA ALA A 34 2.02 -21.20 7.27
C ALA A 34 3.04 -22.05 6.50
N ARG A 35 3.06 -21.94 5.16
CA ARG A 35 4.02 -22.66 4.31
C ARG A 35 5.44 -22.08 4.40
N LEU A 36 5.58 -20.76 4.41
CA LEU A 36 6.89 -20.09 4.36
C LEU A 36 7.48 -19.80 5.74
N GLY A 37 6.66 -19.72 6.79
CA GLY A 37 7.05 -19.34 8.14
C GLY A 37 7.83 -18.03 8.15
N ALA A 38 9.00 -18.04 8.80
CA ALA A 38 9.90 -16.88 8.86
C ALA A 38 10.45 -16.42 7.50
N ALA A 39 10.37 -17.25 6.45
CA ALA A 39 10.76 -16.87 5.09
C ALA A 39 9.69 -16.07 4.34
N THR A 40 8.53 -15.79 4.96
CA THR A 40 7.46 -15.00 4.35
C THR A 40 7.97 -13.59 4.03
N PRO A 41 7.95 -13.15 2.75
CA PRO A 41 8.32 -11.79 2.40
C PRO A 41 7.37 -10.78 3.05
N THR A 42 7.93 -9.72 3.63
CA THR A 42 7.14 -8.64 4.24
C THR A 42 6.96 -7.44 3.32
N GLY A 43 7.67 -7.40 2.19
CA GLY A 43 7.78 -6.20 1.34
C GLY A 43 8.80 -5.17 1.83
N ALA A 44 9.63 -5.50 2.84
CA ALA A 44 10.76 -4.67 3.23
C ALA A 44 11.67 -4.38 2.01
N ASN A 45 12.16 -3.14 1.92
CA ASN A 45 12.94 -2.63 0.78
C ASN A 45 12.20 -2.64 -0.58
N VAL A 46 10.87 -2.68 -0.56
CA VAL A 46 10.02 -2.46 -1.75
C VAL A 46 9.15 -1.23 -1.51
N GLY A 47 9.17 -0.32 -2.49
CA GLY A 47 8.31 0.87 -2.51
C GLY A 47 7.04 0.64 -3.34
N ILE A 48 5.94 1.26 -2.90
CA ILE A 48 4.65 1.23 -3.60
C ILE A 48 4.26 2.64 -4.03
N GLY A 49 3.78 2.79 -5.26
CA GLY A 49 3.10 3.98 -5.75
C GLY A 49 1.60 3.76 -5.64
N GLN A 50 0.92 4.55 -4.84
CA GLN A 50 -0.53 4.50 -4.73
C GLN A 50 -1.12 5.61 -5.60
N VAL A 51 -1.79 5.23 -6.69
CA VAL A 51 -2.41 6.14 -7.65
C VAL A 51 -3.92 6.07 -7.50
N GLU A 52 -4.52 7.17 -7.08
CA GLU A 52 -5.94 7.22 -6.71
C GLU A 52 -6.67 8.28 -7.53
N ALA A 53 -7.93 7.99 -7.87
CA ALA A 53 -8.84 9.04 -8.28
C ALA A 53 -9.13 9.96 -7.08
N SER A 54 -9.31 11.26 -7.33
CA SER A 54 -9.75 12.13 -6.25
C SER A 54 -11.21 11.85 -5.89
N GLU A 55 -11.45 11.45 -4.64
CA GLU A 55 -12.78 11.19 -4.10
C GLU A 55 -13.57 12.50 -3.92
N SER A 56 -12.89 13.57 -3.53
CA SER A 56 -13.46 14.93 -3.45
C SER A 56 -12.35 15.98 -3.40
N ALA A 57 -12.40 17.00 -4.28
CA ALA A 57 -11.61 18.23 -4.21
C ALA A 57 -10.11 18.07 -3.83
N GLY A 58 -9.40 17.09 -4.39
CA GLY A 58 -7.97 16.85 -4.09
C GLY A 58 -7.71 15.88 -2.93
N ASN A 59 -8.74 15.20 -2.42
CA ASN A 59 -8.61 14.07 -1.51
C ASN A 59 -8.33 12.81 -2.33
N PHE A 60 -7.10 12.31 -2.27
CA PHE A 60 -6.61 11.12 -2.96
C PHE A 60 -5.59 10.35 -2.12
N GLY A 61 -5.21 10.87 -0.95
CA GLY A 61 -4.26 10.24 -0.03
C GLY A 61 -4.97 9.52 1.12
N PRO A 62 -4.32 8.49 1.71
CA PRO A 62 -4.86 7.81 2.87
C PRO A 62 -4.81 8.70 4.12
N ASN A 63 -5.67 8.40 5.11
CA ASN A 63 -5.57 9.00 6.44
C ASN A 63 -4.34 8.47 7.19
N ARG A 64 -3.23 9.21 7.09
CA ARG A 64 -1.90 8.84 7.60
C ARG A 64 -1.81 8.74 9.12
N LEU A 65 -2.81 9.21 9.85
CA LEU A 65 -2.84 9.20 11.32
C LEU A 65 -3.32 7.85 11.90
N LEU A 66 -3.81 6.94 11.06
CA LEU A 66 -4.24 5.62 11.52
C LEU A 66 -3.05 4.77 11.96
N ALA A 67 -3.25 3.99 13.02
CA ALA A 67 -2.23 3.08 13.55
C ALA A 67 -1.72 2.08 12.50
N GLU A 68 -2.55 1.71 11.52
CA GLU A 68 -2.16 0.88 10.37
C GLU A 68 -0.99 1.44 9.56
N PHE A 69 -0.77 2.76 9.62
CA PHE A 69 0.30 3.42 8.87
C PHE A 69 1.45 3.88 9.76
N ALA A 70 1.54 3.39 10.99
CA ALA A 70 2.67 3.65 11.87
C ALA A 70 3.99 3.19 11.20
N GLY A 71 5.00 4.06 11.22
CA GLY A 71 6.31 3.80 10.61
C GLY A 71 6.36 3.89 9.08
N LYS A 72 5.26 4.24 8.42
CA LYS A 72 5.21 4.45 6.97
C LYS A 72 5.62 5.89 6.61
N THR A 73 6.30 6.03 5.50
CA THR A 73 6.70 7.33 4.92
C THR A 73 5.91 7.55 3.63
N PHE A 74 5.10 8.61 3.62
CA PHE A 74 4.33 9.03 2.46
C PHE A 74 5.04 10.18 1.75
N ILE A 75 5.21 10.03 0.44
CA ILE A 75 5.85 11.01 -0.44
C ILE A 75 4.79 11.48 -1.43
N ASP A 76 4.38 12.74 -1.29
CA ASP A 76 3.35 13.35 -2.12
C ASP A 76 3.91 13.74 -3.48
N MET A 77 3.39 13.12 -4.54
CA MET A 77 3.89 13.32 -5.92
C MET A 77 2.98 14.20 -6.77
N SER A 78 1.74 14.42 -6.31
CA SER A 78 0.73 15.27 -6.97
C SER A 78 0.32 16.47 -6.11
N GLY A 79 1.23 16.92 -5.23
CA GLY A 79 0.95 17.92 -4.22
C GLY A 79 0.27 17.34 -2.97
N SER A 80 -0.02 18.21 -1.99
CA SER A 80 -0.66 17.79 -0.75
C SER A 80 -2.04 17.21 -1.03
N SER A 81 -2.36 16.11 -0.37
CA SER A 81 -3.67 15.49 -0.44
C SER A 81 -4.42 15.62 0.88
N GLY A 82 -5.75 15.75 0.82
CA GLY A 82 -6.58 15.45 1.98
C GLY A 82 -6.91 13.97 2.10
N ASN A 83 -7.63 13.60 3.16
CA ASN A 83 -7.92 12.21 3.46
C ASN A 83 -9.04 11.66 2.56
N SER A 84 -8.76 10.56 1.88
CA SER A 84 -9.74 9.75 1.16
C SER A 84 -9.99 8.43 1.91
N GLY A 85 -11.28 8.07 2.05
CA GLY A 85 -11.68 6.79 2.64
C GLY A 85 -11.29 5.63 1.73
N HIS A 86 -11.46 5.81 0.42
CA HIS A 86 -11.02 4.87 -0.61
C HIS A 86 -9.50 4.62 -0.53
N ALA A 87 -8.69 5.69 -0.60
CA ALA A 87 -7.23 5.57 -0.53
C ALA A 87 -6.77 4.95 0.80
N THR A 88 -7.48 5.23 1.89
CA THR A 88 -7.20 4.61 3.19
C THR A 88 -7.41 3.11 3.15
N PHE A 89 -8.54 2.64 2.62
CA PHE A 89 -8.84 1.21 2.51
C PHE A 89 -7.82 0.49 1.62
N VAL A 90 -7.47 1.07 0.47
CA VAL A 90 -6.40 0.55 -0.40
C VAL A 90 -5.09 0.42 0.37
N GLY A 91 -4.69 1.47 1.09
CA GLY A 91 -3.44 1.47 1.86
C GLY A 91 -3.40 0.41 2.95
N GLN A 92 -4.51 0.22 3.67
CA GLN A 92 -4.62 -0.79 4.73
C GLN A 92 -4.41 -2.22 4.20
N ASN A 93 -4.92 -2.52 3.01
CA ASN A 93 -4.79 -3.83 2.38
C ASN A 93 -3.42 -4.03 1.71
N ALA A 94 -2.84 -2.96 1.16
CA ALA A 94 -1.57 -3.03 0.43
C ALA A 94 -0.33 -3.03 1.36
N TYR A 95 -0.28 -2.13 2.35
CA TYR A 95 0.93 -1.91 3.16
C TYR A 95 0.66 -1.58 4.64
N GLY A 96 -0.58 -1.65 5.12
CA GLY A 96 -0.93 -1.58 6.54
C GLY A 96 -0.12 -2.55 7.42
N THR A 97 0.28 -2.11 8.62
CA THR A 97 1.09 -2.90 9.56
C THR A 97 0.41 -4.18 10.06
N ALA A 98 -0.91 -4.22 10.23
CA ALA A 98 -1.61 -5.40 10.73
C ALA A 98 -2.51 -6.04 9.66
N THR A 99 -3.12 -5.25 8.78
CA THR A 99 -4.07 -5.76 7.79
C THR A 99 -3.50 -6.15 6.43
N SER A 100 -2.27 -5.75 6.10
CA SER A 100 -1.81 -5.91 4.71
C SER A 100 -1.06 -7.19 4.42
N ILE A 101 -0.92 -7.44 3.12
CA ILE A 101 -0.07 -8.48 2.55
C ILE A 101 1.43 -8.13 2.60
N ALA A 102 1.77 -6.85 2.72
CA ALA A 102 3.15 -6.35 2.69
C ALA A 102 3.44 -5.36 3.85
N PRO A 103 3.35 -5.81 5.11
CA PRO A 103 3.47 -4.94 6.29
C PRO A 103 4.86 -4.31 6.46
N GLY A 104 5.89 -4.83 5.77
CA GLY A 104 7.26 -4.30 5.75
C GLY A 104 7.50 -3.19 4.73
N VAL A 105 6.56 -2.89 3.83
CA VAL A 105 6.67 -1.73 2.92
C VAL A 105 6.71 -0.45 3.74
N SER A 106 7.76 0.35 3.60
CA SER A 106 7.95 1.57 4.38
C SER A 106 7.74 2.86 3.60
N ASN A 107 7.83 2.81 2.26
CA ASN A 107 7.80 4.00 1.41
C ASN A 107 6.65 3.92 0.41
N ILE A 108 5.80 4.95 0.45
CA ILE A 108 4.60 5.05 -0.36
C ILE A 108 4.62 6.38 -1.12
N TRP A 109 4.59 6.32 -2.44
CA TRP A 109 4.45 7.50 -3.30
C TRP A 109 2.99 7.69 -3.63
N VAL A 110 2.43 8.81 -3.22
CA VAL A 110 0.99 9.09 -3.37
C VAL A 110 0.79 9.99 -4.59
N TYR A 111 -0.01 9.52 -5.53
CA TYR A 111 -0.35 10.25 -6.75
C TYR A 111 -1.87 10.44 -6.87
N GLU A 112 -2.26 11.58 -7.39
CA GLU A 112 -3.58 11.78 -7.98
C GLU A 112 -3.54 11.26 -9.42
N ALA A 113 -4.58 10.56 -9.86
CA ALA A 113 -4.61 9.83 -11.13
C ALA A 113 -4.37 10.72 -12.37
N ALA A 114 -5.03 11.88 -12.47
CA ALA A 114 -4.86 12.77 -13.60
C ALA A 114 -3.45 13.38 -13.63
N SER A 115 -2.90 13.72 -12.47
CA SER A 115 -1.52 14.18 -12.30
C SER A 115 -0.50 13.09 -12.65
N PHE A 116 -0.68 11.86 -12.18
CA PHE A 116 0.16 10.70 -12.52
C PHE A 116 0.28 10.54 -14.04
N ALA A 117 -0.85 10.58 -14.73
CA ALA A 117 -0.90 10.42 -16.18
C ALA A 117 -0.25 11.61 -16.92
N GLN A 118 -0.60 12.84 -16.55
CA GLN A 118 -0.25 14.03 -17.36
C GLN A 118 1.08 14.68 -16.99
N THR A 119 1.50 14.65 -15.72
CA THR A 119 2.54 15.58 -15.23
C THR A 119 3.55 14.93 -14.29
N ALA A 120 3.09 14.13 -13.31
CA ALA A 120 3.92 13.64 -12.22
C ALA A 120 4.66 12.33 -12.54
N ASN A 121 4.23 11.57 -13.56
CA ASN A 121 4.88 10.31 -13.90
C ASN A 121 4.93 10.01 -15.39
N LEU A 122 3.81 9.64 -16.02
CA LEU A 122 3.79 9.10 -17.38
C LEU A 122 4.00 10.18 -18.44
N ASN A 123 3.54 11.41 -18.15
CA ASN A 123 3.63 12.55 -19.06
C ASN A 123 3.06 12.23 -20.45
N PHE A 124 1.89 11.58 -20.51
CA PHE A 124 1.33 11.08 -21.78
C PHE A 124 1.13 12.19 -22.81
N GLY A 125 1.15 11.83 -24.09
CA GLY A 125 1.07 12.78 -25.20
C GLY A 125 2.37 13.53 -25.46
N ASN A 126 3.45 13.24 -24.71
CA ASN A 126 4.78 13.79 -24.94
C ASN A 126 5.75 12.72 -25.45
N SER A 127 6.62 13.10 -26.38
CA SER A 127 7.55 12.18 -27.05
C SER A 127 8.75 11.73 -26.20
N ILE A 128 8.94 12.31 -25.01
CA ILE A 128 10.01 11.94 -24.07
C ILE A 128 9.39 11.14 -22.92
N GLN A 129 9.25 9.83 -23.15
CA GLN A 129 8.72 8.87 -22.18
C GLN A 129 9.80 8.41 -21.20
N THR A 130 10.30 9.30 -20.36
CA THR A 130 10.99 8.85 -19.15
C THR A 130 10.05 9.06 -17.97
N PRO A 131 9.50 7.97 -17.39
CA PRO A 131 8.82 8.04 -16.11
C PRO A 131 9.71 8.83 -15.14
N LEU A 132 9.18 9.90 -14.57
CA LEU A 132 9.91 10.65 -13.56
C LEU A 132 10.22 9.68 -12.43
N VAL A 133 11.50 9.33 -12.29
CA VAL A 133 11.96 8.44 -11.23
C VAL A 133 11.50 9.05 -9.91
N ALA A 134 10.77 8.26 -9.13
CA ALA A 134 10.41 8.62 -7.76
C ALA A 134 11.63 9.21 -7.05
N PRO A 135 11.54 10.42 -6.44
CA PRO A 135 12.70 11.11 -5.90
C PRO A 135 13.48 10.22 -4.93
N GLY A 136 14.82 10.38 -4.96
CA GLY A 136 15.86 9.50 -4.41
C GLY A 136 15.62 8.97 -3.00
N SER A 137 14.76 7.95 -2.89
CA SER A 137 14.62 7.11 -1.71
C SER A 137 15.63 5.95 -1.82
N PRO A 138 16.24 5.52 -0.70
CA PRO A 138 17.07 4.31 -0.69
C PRO A 138 16.25 3.04 -1.02
N VAL A 139 14.92 3.13 -0.99
CA VAL A 139 14.00 2.04 -1.33
C VAL A 139 13.50 2.21 -2.77
N PRO A 140 13.70 1.22 -3.66
CA PRO A 140 13.21 1.31 -5.03
C PRO A 140 11.67 1.22 -5.07
N LEU A 141 11.04 2.13 -5.79
CA LEU A 141 9.64 2.04 -6.20
C LEU A 141 9.49 0.95 -7.27
N ARG A 142 8.71 -0.11 -6.99
CA ARG A 142 8.62 -1.31 -7.85
C ARG A 142 7.20 -1.71 -8.22
N ILE A 143 6.23 -1.24 -7.46
CA ILE A 143 4.82 -1.60 -7.59
C ILE A 143 4.04 -0.29 -7.67
N PHE A 144 3.09 -0.22 -8.59
CA PHE A 144 2.05 0.79 -8.56
C PHE A 144 0.70 0.09 -8.38
N ASN A 145 -0.09 0.59 -7.44
CA ASN A 145 -1.50 0.30 -7.35
C ASN A 145 -2.26 1.39 -8.11
N HIS A 146 -3.19 1.00 -8.99
CA HIS A 146 -4.02 1.91 -9.76
C HIS A 146 -5.49 1.72 -9.40
N SER A 147 -6.00 2.63 -8.56
CA SER A 147 -7.40 2.61 -8.11
C SER A 147 -8.17 3.77 -8.72
N TRP A 148 -8.27 3.75 -10.05
CA TRP A 148 -8.97 4.77 -10.81
C TRP A 148 -9.40 4.22 -12.17
N ILE A 149 -10.41 4.87 -12.75
CA ILE A 149 -10.84 4.65 -14.13
C ILE A 149 -11.10 6.03 -14.75
N GLY A 150 -10.75 6.20 -16.02
CA GLY A 150 -10.95 7.46 -16.72
C GLY A 150 -10.70 7.33 -18.22
N SER A 151 -11.00 8.41 -18.94
CA SER A 151 -10.61 8.60 -20.34
C SER A 151 -9.98 9.98 -20.50
N PHE A 152 -9.01 10.06 -21.40
CA PHE A 152 -8.28 11.26 -21.80
C PHE A 152 -8.83 11.86 -23.11
N GLY A 153 -10.09 11.52 -23.44
CA GLY A 153 -10.84 12.13 -24.54
C GLY A 153 -10.65 11.47 -25.90
N ASN A 154 -9.71 10.52 -26.04
CA ASN A 154 -9.64 9.64 -27.21
C ASN A 154 -8.91 8.32 -26.90
N VAL A 155 -9.19 7.32 -27.73
CA VAL A 155 -8.65 5.95 -27.60
C VAL A 155 -7.13 5.86 -27.74
N ALA A 156 -6.47 6.78 -28.45
CA ALA A 156 -5.03 6.75 -28.61
C ALA A 156 -4.32 7.13 -27.30
N PHE A 157 -4.80 8.18 -26.61
CA PHE A 157 -4.28 8.57 -25.30
C PHE A 157 -4.64 7.56 -24.21
N ASP A 158 -5.84 7.00 -24.23
CA ASP A 158 -6.24 5.94 -23.28
C ASP A 158 -5.32 4.72 -23.41
N ASN A 159 -5.01 4.30 -24.63
CA ASN A 159 -4.08 3.20 -24.90
C ASN A 159 -2.62 3.56 -24.57
N GLU A 160 -2.19 4.80 -24.79
CA GLU A 160 -0.85 5.25 -24.40
C GLU A 160 -0.66 5.17 -22.89
N VAL A 161 -1.62 5.68 -22.12
CA VAL A 161 -1.57 5.64 -20.65
C VAL A 161 -1.61 4.20 -20.15
N LEU A 162 -2.51 3.37 -20.66
CA LEU A 162 -2.59 1.95 -20.27
C LEU A 162 -1.27 1.21 -20.55
N SER A 163 -0.73 1.36 -21.75
CA SER A 163 0.52 0.69 -22.13
C SER A 163 1.73 1.21 -21.34
N SER A 164 1.75 2.49 -20.98
CA SER A 164 2.85 3.09 -20.22
C SER A 164 2.78 2.77 -18.73
N ALA A 165 1.58 2.74 -18.14
CA ALA A 165 1.35 2.26 -16.79
C ALA A 165 1.74 0.77 -16.64
N ALA A 166 1.39 -0.08 -17.62
CA ALA A 166 1.77 -1.49 -17.60
C ALA A 166 3.29 -1.71 -17.70
N ARG A 167 4.02 -0.84 -18.42
CA ARG A 167 5.49 -0.91 -18.52
C ARG A 167 6.21 -0.46 -17.25
N THR A 168 5.53 0.28 -16.38
CA THR A 168 6.11 0.87 -15.16
C THR A 168 5.73 0.12 -13.88
N THR A 169 4.91 -0.93 -13.97
CA THR A 169 4.18 -1.51 -12.83
C THR A 169 4.20 -3.04 -12.81
N VAL A 170 4.26 -3.63 -11.60
CA VAL A 170 3.81 -5.02 -11.34
C VAL A 170 2.42 -4.94 -10.69
N LEU A 171 1.41 -5.53 -11.32
CA LEU A 171 -0.02 -5.38 -10.99
C LEU A 171 -0.39 -6.05 -9.65
N ALA A 172 -1.08 -5.32 -8.77
CA ALA A 172 -1.95 -5.89 -7.74
C ALA A 172 -3.36 -5.34 -8.00
N VAL A 173 -4.35 -6.24 -8.04
CA VAL A 173 -5.78 -5.96 -8.25
C VAL A 173 -6.46 -5.87 -6.90
#